data_AF-A0ABD5W2I5-F1
#
_entry.id   AF-A0ABD5W2I5-F1
#
_cell.length_a   1.000
_cell.length_b   1.000
_cell.length_c   1.000
_cell.angle_alpha   90.00
_cell.angle_beta   90.00
_cell.angle_gamma   90.00
#
_symmetry.space_group_name_H-M   'P 1'
#
loop_
_entity.id
_entity.type
_entity.pdbx_description
1 polymer ?
#
loop_
_entity_poly.entity_id
_entity_poly.type
_entity_poly.pdbx_seq_one_letter_code
_entity_poly.pdbx_strand_id
1 'polypeptide(L)'
;MSDAGQSSEQVDGTVLQDQIEACDEIMDGIIESHQDPSMSPEEDPLEQVYGLYKHVRTNSIQAFNNRFQASALYDALKSLFRSIGNERGYEHLMHYTDRYGKEKISDSIDNCVYWFKLYSGVILETQPDITYEWAVSHFKEHRDMRVSHPETIQVPSEGPDPTYVSSVVPLWYVLEDVLRLWRKVLDMDEDDRQDREYVLEGEISPDGGLKTYRYGFIRDLSHRADKADKGYITDYQTGEDGGGCEFEVGDSDFFPSVGDVVQYRVAENEEEIERSSGTLTVRDTVTLVE
;
A
#
# COMPACT_ATOMS: atom_id res chain seq x y z
N MET A 1 7.55 41.92 33.74
CA MET A 1 8.83 41.37 33.26
C MET A 1 9.33 40.35 34.26
N SER A 2 9.02 39.07 34.04
CA SER A 2 9.86 37.91 34.39
C SER A 2 9.32 36.78 33.52
N ASP A 3 10.04 36.57 32.44
CA ASP A 3 9.90 35.47 31.50
C ASP A 3 10.57 34.22 32.08
N ALA A 4 10.36 33.08 31.43
CA ALA A 4 10.97 31.77 31.63
C ALA A 4 10.31 30.85 32.66
N GLY A 5 9.45 29.98 32.13
CA GLY A 5 8.98 28.77 32.79
C GLY A 5 8.07 27.91 31.91
N GLN A 6 8.06 28.08 30.59
CA GLN A 6 7.52 27.06 29.70
C GLN A 6 8.60 25.99 29.54
N SER A 7 8.57 25.01 30.44
CA SER A 7 9.09 23.68 30.13
C SER A 7 8.37 23.24 28.87
N SER A 8 9.07 23.23 27.73
CA SER A 8 8.64 22.40 26.62
C SER A 8 8.62 20.99 27.18
N GLU A 9 7.43 20.48 27.49
CA GLU A 9 7.23 19.05 27.64
C GLU A 9 7.71 18.45 26.33
N GLN A 10 8.92 17.88 26.38
CA GLN A 10 9.45 17.02 25.35
C GLN A 10 8.41 15.93 25.17
N VAL A 11 7.61 16.06 24.11
CA VAL A 11 6.85 14.95 23.57
C VAL A 11 7.86 13.83 23.40
N ASP A 12 7.63 12.75 24.13
CA ASP A 12 8.42 11.52 24.23
C ASP A 12 9.20 11.22 22.93
N GLY A 13 10.43 11.74 22.87
CA GLY A 13 11.26 11.79 21.66
C GLY A 13 12.06 10.52 21.41
N THR A 14 11.57 9.37 21.88
CA THR A 14 12.26 8.09 21.76
C THR A 14 11.59 7.23 20.69
N VAL A 15 10.34 6.80 20.86
CA VAL A 15 9.73 5.79 19.97
C VAL A 15 9.62 6.23 18.50
N LEU A 16 9.13 7.44 18.20
CA LEU A 16 9.05 7.89 16.80
C LEU A 16 10.44 8.09 16.18
N GLN A 17 11.38 8.63 16.97
CA GLN A 17 12.73 8.90 16.50
C GLN A 17 13.48 7.58 16.24
N ASP A 18 13.38 6.62 17.17
CA ASP A 18 13.91 5.26 17.03
C ASP A 18 13.33 4.57 15.78
N GLN A 19 12.03 4.76 15.52
CA GLN A 19 11.36 4.18 14.36
C GLN A 19 11.80 4.83 13.04
N ILE A 20 12.00 6.15 13.04
CA ILE A 20 12.58 6.88 11.89
C ILE A 20 14.02 6.39 11.65
N GLU A 21 14.82 6.21 12.69
CA GLU A 21 16.19 5.72 12.60
C GLU A 21 16.23 4.29 12.05
N ALA A 22 15.32 3.41 12.48
CA ALA A 22 15.20 2.06 11.91
C ALA A 22 14.87 2.08 10.41
N CYS A 23 14.01 3.00 9.97
CA CYS A 23 13.72 3.19 8.55
C CYS A 23 14.90 3.81 7.79
N ASP A 24 15.61 4.77 8.39
CA ASP A 24 16.81 5.41 7.84
C ASP A 24 17.88 4.32 7.57
N GLU A 25 18.12 3.40 8.52
CA GLU A 25 19.06 2.29 8.35
C GLU A 25 18.70 1.36 7.18
N ILE A 26 17.40 1.05 7.00
CA ILE A 26 16.96 0.20 5.88
C ILE A 26 17.15 0.94 4.56
N MET A 27 16.75 2.20 4.50
CA MET A 27 16.78 3.00 3.29
C MET A 27 18.21 3.29 2.85
N ASP A 28 19.09 3.68 3.77
CA ASP A 28 20.51 3.87 3.47
C ASP A 28 21.13 2.54 2.97
N GLY A 29 20.77 1.40 3.58
CA GLY A 29 21.20 0.08 3.11
C GLY A 29 20.72 -0.29 1.70
N ILE A 30 19.50 0.11 1.31
CA ILE A 30 18.99 -0.07 -0.06
C ILE A 30 19.82 0.77 -1.04
N ILE A 31 20.02 2.06 -0.74
CA ILE A 31 20.77 2.97 -1.62
C ILE A 31 22.22 2.49 -1.77
N GLU A 32 22.89 2.15 -0.67
CA GLU A 32 24.28 1.67 -0.73
C GLU A 32 24.46 0.39 -1.56
N SER A 33 23.43 -0.47 -1.62
CA SER A 33 23.52 -1.79 -2.26
C SER A 33 23.03 -1.80 -3.71
N HIS A 34 22.03 -0.97 -4.03
CA HIS A 34 21.27 -1.08 -5.28
C HIS A 34 21.34 0.15 -6.17
N GLN A 35 21.87 1.27 -5.68
CA GLN A 35 22.04 2.47 -6.49
C GLN A 35 23.02 2.21 -7.65
N ASP A 36 22.66 2.61 -8.86
CA ASP A 36 23.54 2.48 -10.03
C ASP A 36 24.55 3.65 -10.06
N PRO A 37 25.84 3.41 -9.80
CA PRO A 37 26.84 4.48 -9.77
C PRO A 37 27.11 5.10 -11.16
N SER A 38 26.59 4.51 -12.23
CA SER A 38 26.73 4.99 -13.60
C SER A 38 25.61 5.93 -14.05
N MET A 39 24.48 5.97 -13.34
CA MET A 39 23.36 6.86 -13.62
C MET A 39 23.54 8.22 -12.94
N SER A 40 22.93 9.26 -13.52
CA SER A 40 22.84 10.55 -12.84
C SER A 40 21.77 10.49 -11.74
N PRO A 41 21.91 11.24 -10.63
CA PRO A 41 20.91 11.22 -9.55
C PRO A 41 19.50 11.66 -9.98
N GLU A 42 19.37 12.39 -11.09
CA GLU A 42 18.07 12.82 -11.64
C GLU A 42 17.38 11.69 -12.41
N GLU A 43 18.16 10.76 -12.96
CA GLU A 43 17.69 9.64 -13.77
C GLU A 43 17.53 8.35 -12.96
N ASP A 44 18.21 8.24 -11.82
CA ASP A 44 18.14 7.08 -10.93
C ASP A 44 16.81 7.01 -10.17
N PRO A 45 15.96 5.99 -10.42
CA PRO A 45 14.69 5.82 -9.71
C PRO A 45 14.85 5.67 -8.18
N LEU A 46 15.94 5.09 -7.70
CA LEU A 46 16.18 4.89 -6.26
C LEU A 46 16.47 6.22 -5.55
N GLU A 47 17.19 7.14 -6.20
CA GLU A 47 17.41 8.49 -5.67
C GLU A 47 16.10 9.30 -5.60
N GLN A 48 15.21 9.11 -6.58
CA GLN A 48 13.88 9.73 -6.54
C GLN A 48 13.07 9.21 -5.34
N VAL A 49 13.08 7.89 -5.11
CA VAL A 49 12.43 7.28 -3.94
C VAL A 49 13.05 7.81 -2.64
N TYR A 50 14.37 7.88 -2.56
CA TYR A 50 15.07 8.39 -1.37
C TYR A 50 14.76 9.87 -1.07
N GLY A 51 14.66 10.71 -2.11
CA GLY A 51 14.23 12.09 -1.98
C GLY A 51 12.82 12.20 -1.39
N LEU A 52 11.88 11.37 -1.85
CA LEU A 52 10.52 11.31 -1.33
C LEU A 52 10.46 10.78 0.11
N TYR A 53 11.29 9.79 0.44
CA TYR A 53 11.46 9.30 1.81
C TYR A 53 11.88 10.42 2.78
N LYS A 54 12.84 11.26 2.38
CA LYS A 54 13.25 12.44 3.17
C LYS A 54 12.11 13.45 3.36
N HIS A 55 11.20 13.57 2.40
CA HIS A 55 10.01 14.40 2.55
C HIS A 55 9.03 13.82 3.58
N VAL A 56 8.81 12.50 3.60
CA VAL A 56 8.00 11.82 4.63
C VAL A 56 8.56 12.09 6.03
N ARG A 57 9.89 11.96 6.20
CA ARG A 57 10.60 12.30 7.44
C ARG A 57 10.36 13.74 7.88
N THR A 58 10.58 14.68 6.96
CA THR A 58 10.42 16.12 7.22
C THR A 58 8.99 16.46 7.62
N ASN A 59 8.00 15.98 6.87
CA ASN A 59 6.59 16.26 7.11
C ASN A 59 6.07 15.59 8.38
N SER A 60 6.61 14.42 8.75
CA SER A 60 6.27 13.76 10.02
C SER A 60 6.64 14.61 11.22
N ILE A 61 7.85 15.18 11.23
CA ILE A 61 8.30 16.05 12.33
C ILE A 61 7.54 17.38 12.33
N GLN A 62 7.30 17.97 11.16
CA GLN A 62 6.61 19.26 11.05
C GLN A 62 5.14 19.19 11.47
N ALA A 63 4.47 18.06 11.27
CA ALA A 63 3.05 17.89 11.60
C ALA A 63 2.74 17.87 13.11
N PHE A 64 3.73 17.63 13.97
CA PHE A 64 3.58 17.88 15.41
C PHE A 64 3.37 19.36 15.74
N ASN A 65 3.91 20.27 14.93
CA ASN A 65 3.81 21.71 15.17
C ASN A 65 2.66 22.37 14.38
N ASN A 66 2.11 21.68 13.37
CA ASN A 66 1.06 22.20 12.51
C ASN A 66 0.17 21.08 11.96
N ARG A 67 -1.08 21.00 12.44
CA ARG A 67 -2.06 19.98 12.01
C ARG A 67 -2.31 19.95 10.49
N PHE A 68 -2.14 21.06 9.78
CA PHE A 68 -2.34 21.09 8.33
C PHE A 68 -1.22 20.37 7.56
N GLN A 69 -0.08 20.10 8.21
CA GLN A 69 1.00 19.30 7.64
C GLN A 69 0.68 17.80 7.63
N ALA A 70 -0.38 17.34 8.30
CA ALA A 70 -0.86 15.96 8.15
C ALA A 70 -1.23 15.66 6.68
N SER A 71 -1.80 16.64 5.96
CA SER A 71 -2.04 16.52 4.51
C SER A 71 -0.74 16.43 3.71
N ALA A 72 0.29 17.21 4.09
CA ALA A 72 1.59 17.14 3.44
C ALA A 72 2.30 15.79 3.69
N LEU A 73 2.15 15.22 4.89
CA LEU A 73 2.63 13.87 5.19
C LEU A 73 1.88 12.82 4.35
N TYR A 74 0.56 12.93 4.26
CA TYR A 74 -0.26 12.04 3.44
C TYR A 74 0.19 12.06 1.98
N ASP A 75 0.35 13.25 1.40
CA ASP A 75 0.78 13.40 0.01
C ASP A 75 2.23 12.92 -0.20
N ALA A 76 3.11 13.08 0.80
CA ALA A 76 4.48 12.56 0.76
C ALA A 76 4.51 11.02 0.79
N LEU A 77 3.74 10.38 1.69
CA LEU A 77 3.62 8.92 1.76
C LEU A 77 3.06 8.34 0.46
N LYS A 78 2.00 8.95 -0.05
CA LYS A 78 1.40 8.60 -1.34
C LYS A 78 2.43 8.69 -2.47
N SER A 79 3.18 9.79 -2.54
CA SER A 79 4.21 9.97 -3.57
C SER A 79 5.32 8.94 -3.44
N LEU A 80 5.76 8.64 -2.21
CA LEU A 80 6.77 7.63 -1.93
C LEU A 80 6.32 6.24 -2.41
N PHE A 81 5.13 5.77 -2.01
CA PHE A 81 4.65 4.45 -2.40
C PHE A 81 4.39 4.34 -3.91
N ARG A 82 3.92 5.40 -4.56
CA ARG A 82 3.82 5.44 -6.03
C ARG A 82 5.19 5.36 -6.70
N SER A 83 6.21 6.03 -6.15
CA SER A 83 7.56 5.99 -6.70
C SER A 83 8.16 4.59 -6.59
N ILE A 84 7.94 3.89 -5.48
CA ILE A 84 8.29 2.46 -5.35
C ILE A 84 7.57 1.64 -6.42
N GLY A 85 6.27 1.88 -6.63
CA GLY A 85 5.53 1.19 -7.66
C GLY A 85 5.94 1.51 -9.09
N ASN A 86 6.43 2.72 -9.36
CA ASN A 86 6.94 3.10 -10.67
C ASN A 86 8.29 2.42 -10.93
N GLU A 87 9.13 2.39 -9.90
CA GLU A 87 10.43 1.72 -9.92
C GLU A 87 10.30 0.20 -10.13
N ARG A 88 9.25 -0.41 -9.56
CA ARG A 88 8.89 -1.82 -9.75
C ARG A 88 7.91 -2.11 -10.90
N GLY A 89 7.52 -1.09 -11.67
CA GLY A 89 6.71 -1.26 -12.88
C GLY A 89 5.19 -1.44 -12.69
N TYR A 90 4.64 -1.45 -11.47
CA TYR A 90 3.20 -1.65 -11.24
C TYR A 90 2.37 -0.37 -11.05
N GLU A 91 2.98 0.82 -11.01
CA GLU A 91 2.27 2.09 -10.77
C GLU A 91 1.13 2.35 -11.75
N HIS A 92 1.33 1.99 -13.02
CA HIS A 92 0.36 2.20 -14.09
C HIS A 92 -0.96 1.44 -13.84
N LEU A 93 -0.95 0.36 -13.05
CA LEU A 93 -2.14 -0.42 -12.71
C LEU A 93 -3.09 0.32 -11.76
N MET A 94 -2.61 1.39 -11.11
CA MET A 94 -3.44 2.25 -10.24
C MET A 94 -4.33 3.23 -11.03
N HIS A 95 -4.16 3.32 -12.36
CA HIS A 95 -4.91 4.25 -13.20
C HIS A 95 -6.21 3.61 -13.69
N TYR A 96 -7.26 4.43 -13.80
CA TYR A 96 -8.57 4.01 -14.30
C TYR A 96 -9.26 5.12 -15.06
N THR A 97 -10.17 4.74 -15.97
CA THR A 97 -10.99 5.67 -16.74
C THR A 97 -12.34 5.87 -16.06
N ASP A 98 -12.67 7.09 -15.66
CA ASP A 98 -13.97 7.39 -15.08
C ASP A 98 -15.11 7.28 -16.09
N ARG A 99 -16.36 7.31 -15.61
CA ARG A 99 -17.58 7.24 -16.45
C ARG A 99 -17.69 8.34 -17.52
N TYR A 100 -16.84 9.37 -17.49
CA TYR A 100 -16.78 10.47 -18.44
C TYR A 100 -15.59 10.36 -19.40
N GLY A 101 -14.84 9.25 -19.37
CA GLY A 101 -13.67 9.03 -20.22
C GLY A 101 -12.43 9.80 -19.75
N LYS A 102 -12.37 10.22 -18.49
CA LYS A 102 -11.18 10.88 -17.93
C LYS A 102 -10.35 9.89 -17.14
N GLU A 103 -9.05 9.88 -17.44
CA GLU A 103 -8.06 9.17 -16.64
C GLU A 103 -8.01 9.74 -15.21
N LYS A 104 -7.99 8.82 -14.26
CA LYS A 104 -7.93 9.02 -12.81
C LYS A 104 -6.94 8.04 -12.24
N ILE A 105 -6.50 8.32 -11.02
CA ILE A 105 -5.55 7.48 -10.30
C ILE A 105 -6.16 7.12 -8.96
N SER A 106 -6.21 5.82 -8.64
CA SER A 106 -6.59 5.29 -7.34
C SER A 106 -5.32 5.11 -6.51
N ASP A 107 -4.78 6.22 -6.01
CA ASP A 107 -3.48 6.26 -5.33
C ASP A 107 -3.58 6.76 -3.89
N SER A 108 -4.67 6.43 -3.21
CA SER A 108 -4.71 6.60 -1.77
C SER A 108 -3.69 5.67 -1.11
N ILE A 109 -3.13 6.08 0.04
CA ILE A 109 -2.02 5.36 0.69
C ILE A 109 -2.35 3.89 0.98
N ASP A 110 -3.61 3.58 1.32
CA ASP A 110 -4.13 2.22 1.51
C ASP A 110 -4.04 1.42 0.22
N ASN A 111 -4.50 2.00 -0.89
CA ASN A 111 -4.44 1.33 -2.19
C ASN A 111 -3.00 1.10 -2.66
N CYS A 112 -2.12 2.09 -2.46
CA CYS A 112 -0.70 1.92 -2.78
C CYS A 112 -0.06 0.79 -1.96
N VAL A 113 -0.43 0.65 -0.68
CA VAL A 113 0.03 -0.46 0.17
C VAL A 113 -0.53 -1.80 -0.32
N TYR A 114 -1.81 -1.89 -0.71
CA TYR A 114 -2.39 -3.13 -1.23
C TYR A 114 -1.72 -3.60 -2.53
N TRP A 115 -1.46 -2.67 -3.45
CA TRP A 115 -0.69 -2.96 -4.67
C TRP A 115 0.73 -3.43 -4.35
N PHE A 116 1.41 -2.79 -3.40
CA PHE A 116 2.73 -3.23 -2.95
C PHE A 116 2.69 -4.62 -2.29
N LYS A 117 1.68 -4.92 -1.46
CA LYS A 117 1.47 -6.24 -0.85
C LYS A 117 1.25 -7.30 -1.93
N LEU A 118 0.41 -7.00 -2.93
CA LEU A 118 0.16 -7.91 -4.05
C LEU A 118 1.46 -8.23 -4.79
N TYR A 119 2.20 -7.19 -5.20
CA TYR A 119 3.48 -7.36 -5.89
C TYR A 119 4.47 -8.15 -5.02
N SER A 120 4.84 -7.62 -3.84
CA SER A 120 5.82 -8.26 -2.96
C SER A 120 5.42 -9.67 -2.52
N GLY A 121 4.13 -9.92 -2.32
CA GLY A 121 3.63 -11.22 -1.87
C GLY A 121 3.78 -12.31 -2.93
N VAL A 122 3.59 -11.95 -4.20
CA VAL A 122 3.80 -12.89 -5.31
C VAL A 122 5.29 -13.06 -5.62
N ILE A 123 6.06 -11.96 -5.63
CA ILE A 123 7.50 -11.99 -5.89
C ILE A 123 8.25 -12.80 -4.83
N LEU A 124 7.92 -12.62 -3.54
CA LEU A 124 8.56 -13.31 -2.43
C LEU A 124 7.87 -14.63 -2.05
N GLU A 125 6.82 -15.03 -2.79
CA GLU A 125 5.97 -16.20 -2.51
C GLU A 125 5.52 -16.31 -1.04
N THR A 126 5.23 -15.17 -0.41
CA THR A 126 4.90 -15.10 1.02
C THR A 126 3.84 -14.05 1.23
N GLN A 127 2.76 -14.35 1.97
CA GLN A 127 1.76 -13.34 2.33
C GLN A 127 2.44 -12.23 3.15
N PRO A 128 2.47 -10.98 2.68
CA PRO A 128 3.12 -9.91 3.42
C PRO A 128 2.29 -9.54 4.66
N ASP A 129 2.90 -9.64 5.83
CA ASP A 129 2.35 -9.12 7.08
C ASP A 129 2.88 -7.69 7.30
N ILE A 130 1.98 -6.72 7.32
CA ILE A 130 2.30 -5.31 7.54
C ILE A 130 1.76 -4.90 8.90
N THR A 131 2.68 -4.62 9.81
CA THR A 131 2.38 -4.22 11.18
C THR A 131 1.57 -2.93 11.18
N TYR A 132 0.43 -2.95 11.89
CA TYR A 132 -0.48 -1.82 11.99
C TYR A 132 -1.02 -1.32 10.63
N GLU A 133 -1.25 -2.19 9.65
CA GLU A 133 -1.86 -1.83 8.36
C GLU A 133 -3.12 -0.94 8.50
N TRP A 134 -3.93 -1.15 9.55
CA TRP A 134 -5.10 -0.32 9.89
C TRP A 134 -4.78 1.18 10.03
N ALA A 135 -3.55 1.55 10.38
CA ALA A 135 -3.13 2.94 10.56
C ALA A 135 -3.18 3.74 9.25
N VAL A 136 -2.99 3.06 8.12
CA VAL A 136 -3.05 3.65 6.79
C VAL A 136 -4.46 4.17 6.50
N SER A 137 -5.47 3.31 6.68
CA SER A 137 -6.88 3.69 6.50
C SER A 137 -7.32 4.72 7.54
N HIS A 138 -6.89 4.58 8.80
CA HIS A 138 -7.23 5.52 9.87
C HIS A 138 -6.66 6.92 9.61
N PHE A 139 -5.42 7.01 9.12
CA PHE A 139 -4.79 8.29 8.79
C PHE A 139 -5.45 8.98 7.59
N LYS A 140 -5.85 8.21 6.57
CA LYS A 140 -6.65 8.71 5.44
C LYS A 140 -7.97 9.30 5.93
N GLU A 141 -8.71 8.56 6.75
CA GLU A 141 -9.97 9.02 7.35
C GLU A 141 -9.77 10.32 8.15
N HIS A 142 -8.72 10.37 8.98
CA HIS A 142 -8.36 11.57 9.73
C HIS A 142 -8.12 12.77 8.80
N ARG A 143 -7.29 12.60 7.76
CA ARG A 143 -6.98 13.67 6.80
C ARG A 143 -8.23 14.14 6.05
N ASP A 144 -9.04 13.21 5.56
CA ASP A 144 -10.21 13.54 4.76
C ASP A 144 -11.32 14.22 5.59
N MET A 145 -11.64 13.68 6.76
CA MET A 145 -12.76 14.16 7.58
C MET A 145 -12.39 15.30 8.55
N ARG A 146 -11.14 15.37 9.02
CA ARG A 146 -10.74 16.36 10.06
C ARG A 146 -9.86 17.47 9.54
N VAL A 147 -9.10 17.25 8.46
CA VAL A 147 -8.15 18.24 7.93
C VAL A 147 -8.68 18.89 6.65
N SER A 148 -9.04 18.10 5.62
CA SER A 148 -9.49 18.59 4.31
C SER A 148 -10.95 19.07 4.32
N HIS A 149 -11.83 18.35 5.02
CA HIS A 149 -13.27 18.65 5.07
C HIS A 149 -13.83 18.65 6.51
N PRO A 150 -13.33 19.53 7.40
CA PRO A 150 -13.79 19.54 8.79
C PRO A 150 -15.29 19.86 8.87
N GLU A 151 -16.08 18.97 9.48
CA GLU A 151 -17.50 19.19 9.75
C GLU A 151 -17.76 20.43 10.63
N THR A 152 -16.77 20.80 11.44
CA THR A 152 -16.76 22.03 12.24
C THR A 152 -15.37 22.65 12.21
N ILE A 153 -15.28 23.97 11.98
CA ILE A 153 -14.00 24.70 12.08
C ILE A 153 -13.62 24.80 13.56
N GLN A 154 -12.92 23.79 14.07
CA GLN A 154 -12.39 23.83 15.42
C GLN A 154 -11.22 24.82 15.49
N VAL A 155 -11.31 25.76 16.43
CA VAL A 155 -10.22 26.68 16.79
C VAL A 155 -8.98 25.83 17.10
N PRO A 156 -7.78 26.20 16.62
CA PRO A 156 -6.57 25.41 16.88
C PRO A 156 -6.40 25.18 18.38
N SER A 157 -6.38 23.93 18.82
CA SER A 157 -5.89 23.59 20.15
C SER A 157 -4.39 23.92 20.20
N GLU A 158 -3.91 24.44 21.32
CA GLU A 158 -2.47 24.52 21.56
C GLU A 158 -1.92 23.09 21.62
N GLY A 159 -1.00 22.73 20.71
CA GLY A 159 -0.35 21.41 20.68
C GLY A 159 -0.69 20.53 19.46
N PRO A 160 0.00 19.38 19.31
CA PRO A 160 -0.20 18.45 18.20
C PRO A 160 -1.60 17.82 18.24
N ASP A 161 -2.18 17.54 17.07
CA ASP A 161 -3.47 16.84 16.97
C ASP A 161 -3.36 15.44 17.60
N PRO A 162 -4.16 15.09 18.62
CA PRO A 162 -4.06 13.78 19.27
C PRO A 162 -4.25 12.60 18.31
N THR A 163 -5.08 12.78 17.27
CA THR A 163 -5.33 11.76 16.24
C THR A 163 -4.10 11.56 15.36
N TYR A 164 -3.38 12.66 15.09
CA TYR A 164 -2.13 12.62 14.37
C TYR A 164 -1.08 11.86 15.19
N VAL A 165 -0.92 12.21 16.47
CA VAL A 165 0.03 11.55 17.37
C VAL A 165 -0.25 10.04 17.50
N SER A 166 -1.52 9.64 17.55
CA SER A 166 -1.88 8.22 17.65
C SER A 166 -1.69 7.43 16.35
N SER A 167 -1.55 8.10 15.21
CA SER A 167 -1.44 7.46 13.89
C SER A 167 -0.02 7.49 13.34
N VAL A 168 0.75 8.54 13.63
CA VAL A 168 2.07 8.75 13.01
C VAL A 168 3.05 7.64 13.35
N VAL A 169 3.15 7.21 14.61
CA VAL A 169 4.08 6.13 14.99
C VAL A 169 3.71 4.81 14.29
N PRO A 170 2.45 4.33 14.33
CA PRO A 170 2.03 3.18 13.54
C PRO A 170 2.30 3.29 12.03
N LEU A 171 2.16 4.48 11.42
CA LEU A 171 2.50 4.67 10.00
C LEU A 171 3.98 4.45 9.70
N TRP A 172 4.87 4.78 10.64
CA TRP A 172 6.30 4.52 10.48
C TRP A 172 6.66 3.05 10.65
N TYR A 173 5.89 2.27 11.42
CA TYR A 173 5.99 0.80 11.40
C TYR A 173 5.52 0.20 10.08
N VAL A 174 4.41 0.70 9.53
CA VAL A 174 3.96 0.30 8.18
C VAL A 174 5.05 0.59 7.14
N LEU A 175 5.65 1.79 7.20
CA LEU A 175 6.73 2.16 6.28
C LEU A 175 7.96 1.27 6.45
N GLU A 176 8.35 0.95 7.69
CA GLU A 176 9.44 0.01 7.97
C GLU A 176 9.19 -1.33 7.27
N ASP A 177 8.02 -1.93 7.44
CA ASP A 177 7.69 -3.22 6.82
C ASP A 177 7.69 -3.15 5.30
N VAL A 178 7.16 -2.07 4.71
CA VAL A 178 7.24 -1.82 3.28
C VAL A 178 8.70 -1.73 2.81
N LEU A 179 9.55 -0.96 3.49
CA LEU A 179 10.97 -0.83 3.13
C LEU A 179 11.73 -2.15 3.30
N ARG A 180 11.43 -2.95 4.34
CA ARG A 180 12.02 -4.28 4.54
C ARG A 180 11.62 -5.25 3.43
N LEU A 181 10.35 -5.27 3.06
CA LEU A 181 9.85 -6.11 1.96
C LEU A 181 10.44 -5.67 0.62
N TRP A 182 10.51 -4.36 0.38
CA TRP A 182 11.08 -3.82 -0.85
C TRP A 182 12.56 -4.17 -0.97
N ARG A 183 13.32 -4.03 0.12
CA ARG A 183 14.71 -4.51 0.18
C ARG A 183 14.83 -5.99 -0.16
N LYS A 184 13.97 -6.85 0.40
CA LYS A 184 13.98 -8.29 0.08
C LYS A 184 13.74 -8.56 -1.41
N VAL A 185 12.85 -7.80 -2.03
CA VAL A 185 12.61 -7.90 -3.49
C VAL A 185 13.85 -7.44 -4.28
N LEU A 186 14.50 -6.35 -3.85
CA LEU A 186 15.72 -5.86 -4.49
C LEU A 186 16.91 -6.82 -4.33
N ASP A 187 17.03 -7.45 -3.16
CA ASP A 187 18.09 -8.43 -2.84
C ASP A 187 17.90 -9.79 -3.56
N MET A 188 16.76 -10.00 -4.23
CA MET A 188 16.46 -11.22 -4.98
C MET A 188 17.28 -11.31 -6.27
N ASP A 189 17.62 -12.53 -6.70
CA ASP A 189 18.26 -12.74 -7.99
C ASP A 189 17.37 -12.24 -9.13
N GLU A 190 17.97 -11.60 -10.13
CA GLU A 190 17.24 -10.94 -11.22
C GLU A 190 16.43 -11.94 -12.03
N ASP A 191 17.00 -13.12 -12.34
CA ASP A 191 16.33 -14.13 -13.16
C ASP A 191 15.13 -14.72 -12.38
N ASP A 192 15.34 -15.02 -11.08
CA ASP A 192 14.27 -15.51 -10.21
C ASP A 192 13.15 -14.47 -10.08
N ARG A 193 13.49 -13.19 -9.91
CA ARG A 193 12.51 -12.11 -9.78
C ARG A 193 11.69 -11.95 -11.05
N GLN A 194 12.36 -11.94 -12.21
CA GLN A 194 11.72 -11.82 -13.51
C GLN A 194 10.74 -12.98 -13.76
N ASP A 195 11.12 -14.21 -13.41
CA ASP A 195 10.21 -15.36 -13.48
C ASP A 195 8.95 -15.15 -12.61
N ARG A 196 9.08 -14.54 -11.42
CA ARG A 196 7.90 -14.24 -10.59
C ARG A 196 7.06 -13.10 -11.13
N GLU A 197 7.65 -12.12 -11.79
CA GLU A 197 6.93 -11.05 -12.48
C GLU A 197 6.08 -11.65 -13.61
N TYR A 198 6.62 -12.60 -14.39
CA TYR A 198 5.85 -13.31 -15.41
C TYR A 198 4.69 -14.14 -14.83
N VAL A 199 4.83 -14.71 -13.63
CA VAL A 199 3.71 -15.37 -12.91
C VAL A 199 2.64 -14.35 -12.55
N LEU A 200 3.05 -13.19 -12.02
CA LEU A 200 2.15 -12.12 -11.58
C LEU A 200 1.36 -11.52 -12.76
N GLU A 201 2.00 -11.36 -13.91
CA GLU A 201 1.41 -10.94 -15.18
C GLU A 201 0.52 -12.02 -15.82
N GLY A 202 0.59 -13.26 -15.32
CA GLY A 202 -0.15 -14.41 -15.86
C GLY A 202 0.41 -14.94 -17.19
N GLU A 203 1.66 -14.59 -17.52
CA GLU A 203 2.36 -15.10 -18.71
C GLU A 203 2.79 -16.56 -18.52
N ILE A 204 3.10 -16.95 -17.28
CA ILE A 204 3.42 -18.32 -16.90
C ILE A 204 2.59 -18.79 -15.70
N SER A 205 2.33 -20.09 -15.62
CA SER A 205 1.66 -20.68 -14.45
C SER A 205 2.66 -20.91 -13.31
N PRO A 206 2.27 -20.77 -12.03
CA PRO A 206 3.16 -21.01 -10.88
C PRO A 206 3.74 -22.43 -10.84
N ASP A 207 3.03 -23.40 -11.45
CA ASP A 207 3.42 -24.81 -11.54
C ASP A 207 3.95 -25.21 -12.92
N GLY A 208 4.17 -24.25 -13.83
CA GLY A 208 4.53 -24.50 -15.23
C GLY A 208 3.43 -25.21 -16.04
N GLY A 209 2.21 -25.29 -15.51
CA GLY A 209 1.06 -25.93 -16.14
C GLY A 209 0.32 -25.05 -17.16
N LEU A 210 -0.83 -25.56 -17.64
CA LEU A 210 -1.75 -24.86 -18.56
C LEU A 210 -2.83 -24.04 -17.84
N LYS A 211 -2.70 -23.80 -16.53
CA LYS A 211 -3.76 -23.19 -15.71
C LYS A 211 -3.47 -21.71 -15.47
N THR A 212 -4.26 -20.84 -16.07
CA THR A 212 -4.18 -19.38 -15.87
C THR A 212 -4.70 -19.02 -14.46
N TYR A 213 -3.78 -18.98 -13.50
CA TYR A 213 -4.05 -18.35 -12.20
C TYR A 213 -3.98 -16.85 -12.33
N ARG A 214 -4.76 -16.16 -11.51
CA ARG A 214 -4.76 -14.71 -11.38
C ARG A 214 -4.48 -14.31 -9.94
N TYR A 215 -3.90 -13.13 -9.77
CA TYR A 215 -3.49 -12.62 -8.48
C TYR A 215 -4.06 -11.22 -8.30
N GLY A 216 -4.66 -10.98 -7.14
CA GLY A 216 -5.24 -9.70 -6.82
C GLY A 216 -5.27 -9.45 -5.33
N PHE A 217 -5.83 -8.32 -4.93
CA PHE A 217 -6.16 -8.04 -3.53
C PHE A 217 -7.65 -7.77 -3.37
N ILE A 218 -8.18 -8.07 -2.18
CA ILE A 218 -9.57 -7.77 -1.84
C ILE A 218 -9.71 -6.26 -1.67
N ARG A 219 -10.38 -5.59 -2.61
CA ARG A 219 -10.63 -4.15 -2.58
C ARG A 219 -11.75 -3.80 -1.61
N ASP A 220 -12.83 -4.57 -1.64
CA ASP A 220 -14.04 -4.30 -0.86
C ASP A 220 -14.62 -5.60 -0.33
N LEU A 221 -15.16 -5.56 0.89
CA LEU A 221 -15.90 -6.66 1.49
C LEU A 221 -17.18 -6.15 2.15
N SER A 222 -18.31 -6.72 1.76
CA SER A 222 -19.64 -6.36 2.26
C SER A 222 -20.19 -7.48 3.14
N HIS A 223 -20.22 -7.23 4.45
CA HIS A 223 -20.84 -8.13 5.41
C HIS A 223 -22.36 -7.98 5.42
N ARG A 224 -23.10 -9.09 5.26
CA ARG A 224 -24.57 -9.06 5.19
C ARG A 224 -25.17 -10.10 6.14
N ALA A 225 -25.91 -9.64 7.14
CA ALA A 225 -26.48 -10.52 8.18
C ALA A 225 -27.37 -11.67 7.66
N ASP A 226 -27.99 -11.51 6.49
CA ASP A 226 -28.97 -12.47 5.93
C ASP A 226 -28.53 -13.09 4.59
N LYS A 227 -27.28 -12.91 4.16
CA LYS A 227 -26.75 -13.42 2.88
C LYS A 227 -25.28 -13.81 3.02
N ALA A 228 -24.76 -14.58 2.07
CA ALA A 228 -23.32 -14.76 1.95
C ALA A 228 -22.64 -13.38 1.78
N ASP A 229 -21.53 -13.19 2.48
CA ASP A 229 -20.70 -12.00 2.35
C ASP A 229 -20.14 -11.94 0.93
N LYS A 230 -20.11 -10.74 0.37
CA LYS A 230 -19.66 -10.50 -1.01
C LYS A 230 -18.50 -9.55 -1.01
N GLY A 231 -17.50 -9.80 -1.84
CA GLY A 231 -16.38 -8.89 -2.00
C GLY A 231 -15.99 -8.69 -3.46
N TYR A 232 -15.05 -7.77 -3.66
CA TYR A 232 -14.48 -7.45 -4.96
C TYR A 232 -12.96 -7.55 -4.89
N ILE A 233 -12.37 -8.18 -5.90
CA ILE A 233 -10.92 -8.31 -6.07
C ILE A 233 -10.47 -7.36 -7.18
N THR A 234 -9.42 -6.59 -6.92
CA THR A 234 -8.65 -5.88 -7.97
C THR A 234 -7.50 -6.79 -8.40
N ASP A 235 -7.45 -7.08 -9.71
CA ASP A 235 -6.53 -8.05 -10.33
C ASP A 235 -5.28 -7.34 -10.87
N TYR A 236 -4.12 -7.98 -10.76
CA TYR A 236 -2.86 -7.40 -11.25
C TYR A 236 -2.91 -7.16 -12.77
N GLN A 237 -3.44 -8.13 -13.53
CA GLN A 237 -3.44 -8.09 -14.99
C GLN A 237 -4.31 -6.97 -15.58
N THR A 238 -5.34 -6.53 -14.85
CA THR A 238 -6.28 -5.53 -15.36
C THR A 238 -6.24 -4.20 -14.62
N GLY A 239 -5.58 -4.14 -13.47
CA GLY A 239 -5.52 -2.93 -12.66
C GLY A 239 -6.90 -2.43 -12.20
N GLU A 240 -6.94 -1.16 -11.84
CA GLU A 240 -8.16 -0.45 -11.43
C GLU A 240 -9.18 -0.28 -12.56
N ASP A 241 -8.75 -0.33 -13.82
CA ASP A 241 -9.63 -0.21 -15.00
C ASP A 241 -10.40 -1.50 -15.32
N GLY A 242 -9.99 -2.63 -14.74
CA GLY A 242 -10.52 -3.97 -15.02
C GLY A 242 -11.94 -4.29 -14.52
N GLY A 243 -12.61 -3.36 -13.83
CA GLY A 243 -13.95 -3.55 -13.28
C GLY A 243 -14.05 -4.44 -12.04
N GLY A 244 -12.97 -5.16 -11.69
CA GLY A 244 -12.86 -6.04 -10.52
C GLY A 244 -13.60 -7.38 -10.65
N CYS A 245 -13.17 -8.37 -9.88
CA CYS A 245 -13.80 -9.70 -9.84
C CYS A 245 -14.66 -9.85 -8.57
N GLU A 246 -15.97 -10.12 -8.72
CA GLU A 246 -16.86 -10.38 -7.58
C GLU A 246 -16.64 -11.80 -7.03
N PHE A 247 -16.62 -11.93 -5.70
CA PHE A 247 -16.60 -13.22 -5.02
C PHE A 247 -17.61 -13.27 -3.88
N GLU A 248 -18.04 -14.49 -3.53
CA GLU A 248 -18.86 -14.78 -2.36
C GLU A 248 -18.02 -15.57 -1.35
N VAL A 249 -18.07 -15.16 -0.08
CA VAL A 249 -17.43 -15.88 1.02
C VAL A 249 -18.27 -17.12 1.31
N GLY A 250 -17.77 -18.29 0.90
CA GLY A 250 -18.34 -19.60 1.25
C GLY A 250 -17.88 -20.09 2.63
N ASP A 251 -18.00 -21.39 2.88
CA ASP A 251 -17.38 -22.05 4.03
C ASP A 251 -15.85 -22.07 3.84
N SER A 252 -15.18 -20.94 4.09
CA SER A 252 -13.73 -20.80 4.08
C SER A 252 -13.15 -21.06 5.47
N ASP A 253 -11.94 -21.64 5.53
CA ASP A 253 -11.22 -21.88 6.79
C ASP A 253 -10.64 -20.59 7.42
N PHE A 254 -10.79 -19.44 6.75
CA PHE A 254 -10.34 -18.11 7.16
C PHE A 254 -11.37 -17.03 6.77
N PHE A 255 -11.37 -15.90 7.50
CA PHE A 255 -12.28 -14.77 7.22
C PHE A 255 -11.52 -13.68 6.44
N PRO A 256 -11.84 -13.45 5.15
CA PRO A 256 -11.11 -12.50 4.32
C PRO A 256 -11.23 -11.06 4.85
N SER A 257 -10.20 -10.26 4.61
CA SER A 257 -10.14 -8.83 4.94
C SER A 257 -9.75 -8.00 3.71
N VAL A 258 -10.17 -6.73 3.70
CA VAL A 258 -9.73 -5.76 2.67
C VAL A 258 -8.22 -5.62 2.73
N GLY A 259 -7.55 -5.65 1.58
CA GLY A 259 -6.09 -5.63 1.45
C GLY A 259 -5.43 -7.02 1.49
N ASP A 260 -6.18 -8.09 1.70
CA ASP A 260 -5.64 -9.46 1.61
C ASP A 260 -5.30 -9.79 0.15
N VAL A 261 -4.09 -10.29 -0.07
CA VAL A 261 -3.66 -10.85 -1.36
C VAL A 261 -4.30 -12.22 -1.54
N VAL A 262 -4.83 -12.46 -2.74
CA VAL A 262 -5.50 -13.71 -3.11
C VAL A 262 -5.02 -14.17 -4.47
N GLN A 263 -4.92 -15.49 -4.67
CA GLN A 263 -4.89 -16.08 -6.00
C GLN A 263 -6.21 -16.81 -6.27
N TYR A 264 -6.67 -16.72 -7.50
CA TYR A 264 -7.92 -17.32 -7.93
C TYR A 264 -7.85 -17.76 -9.39
N ARG A 265 -8.88 -18.48 -9.84
CA ARG A 265 -9.03 -18.92 -11.23
C ARG A 265 -10.19 -18.18 -11.86
N VAL A 266 -9.95 -17.61 -13.04
CA VAL A 266 -11.03 -17.07 -13.87
C VAL A 266 -11.55 -18.21 -14.75
N ALA A 267 -12.85 -18.49 -14.69
CA ALA A 267 -13.46 -19.43 -15.62
C ALA A 267 -13.47 -18.79 -17.01
N GLU A 268 -12.75 -19.38 -17.97
CA GLU A 268 -12.88 -19.06 -19.39
C GLU A 268 -14.27 -19.50 -19.87
N ASN A 269 -15.28 -18.67 -19.66
CA ASN A 269 -16.47 -18.70 -20.51
C ASN A 269 -16.21 -17.73 -21.65
N GLU A 270 -15.73 -18.27 -22.77
CA GLU A 270 -15.86 -17.64 -24.08
C GLU A 270 -17.36 -17.40 -24.34
N GLU A 271 -17.72 -16.12 -24.40
CA GLU A 271 -18.99 -15.48 -24.82
C GLU A 271 -19.56 -14.57 -23.73
N GLU A 272 -19.64 -13.27 -24.07
CA GLU A 272 -20.18 -12.14 -23.30
C GLU A 272 -19.28 -11.51 -22.21
N ILE A 273 -18.27 -10.76 -22.66
CA ILE A 273 -17.82 -9.52 -22.00
C ILE A 273 -18.95 -8.47 -22.14
N GLU A 274 -20.11 -8.75 -21.55
CA GLU A 274 -21.16 -7.76 -21.30
C GLU A 274 -21.73 -8.05 -19.91
N ARG A 275 -21.17 -7.39 -18.88
CA ARG A 275 -21.75 -7.30 -17.53
C ARG A 275 -22.24 -8.64 -16.95
N SER A 276 -21.41 -9.66 -16.96
CA SER A 276 -21.73 -10.95 -16.33
C SER A 276 -21.01 -11.07 -15.00
N SER A 277 -21.79 -11.18 -13.94
CA SER A 277 -21.38 -11.50 -12.58
C SER A 277 -20.74 -12.89 -12.60
N GLY A 278 -19.41 -12.93 -12.68
CA GLY A 278 -18.67 -14.16 -12.49
C GLY A 278 -18.93 -14.66 -11.07
N THR A 279 -19.61 -15.80 -10.93
CA THR A 279 -19.70 -16.47 -9.63
C THR A 279 -18.36 -17.16 -9.39
N LEU A 280 -17.45 -16.48 -8.71
CA LEU A 280 -16.22 -17.09 -8.25
C LEU A 280 -16.56 -18.09 -7.13
N THR A 281 -16.35 -19.37 -7.39
CA THR A 281 -16.26 -20.35 -6.28
C THR A 281 -14.82 -20.32 -5.80
N VAL A 282 -14.53 -19.56 -4.73
CA VAL A 282 -13.26 -19.66 -4.02
C VAL A 282 -13.19 -21.08 -3.46
N ARG A 283 -12.47 -21.98 -4.14
CA ARG A 283 -12.22 -23.33 -3.62
C ARG A 283 -10.95 -23.41 -2.81
N ASP A 284 -10.04 -22.46 -2.99
CA ASP A 284 -8.79 -22.34 -2.25
C ASP A 284 -8.50 -20.84 -2.08
N THR A 285 -8.60 -20.33 -0.85
CA THR A 285 -7.75 -19.20 -0.47
C THR A 285 -6.35 -19.80 -0.34
N VAL A 286 -5.36 -19.20 -0.99
CA VAL A 286 -4.02 -19.77 -1.02
C VAL A 286 -3.48 -19.89 0.40
N THR A 287 -3.49 -21.10 0.94
CA THR A 287 -2.55 -21.49 1.98
C THR A 287 -1.26 -21.76 1.22
N LEU A 288 -0.42 -20.74 1.06
CA LEU A 288 0.94 -20.97 0.57
C LEU A 288 1.63 -21.86 1.60
N VAL A 289 2.20 -22.95 1.10
CA VAL A 289 2.70 -24.10 1.86
C VAL A 289 3.73 -23.65 2.90
N GLU A 290 3.61 -24.13 4.14
CA GLU A 290 4.66 -24.04 5.18
C GLU A 290 5.99 -24.65 4.74
#